data_AF-A0A2S2NT81-F1
#
_entry.id   AF-A0A2S2NT81-F1
#
_cell.length_a   1.000
_cell.length_b   1.000
_cell.length_c   1.000
_cell.angle_alpha   90.00
_cell.angle_beta   90.00
_cell.angle_gamma   90.00
#
_symmetry.space_group_name_H-M   'P 1'
#
loop_
_entity.id
_entity.type
_entity.pdbx_description
1 polymer ?
#
loop_
_entity_poly.entity_id
_entity_poly.type
_entity_poly.pdbx_seq_one_letter_code
_entity_poly.pdbx_strand_id
1 'polypeptide(L)'
;LTKHEDLLKIVKHEIALFNIACVWKSEFLDQGKNKIMTITYENCKLQDCKSRGTIDIHRHEDMVIIDILITIPDYLFFMKDHQDILDEISNSKEINPQLENLILCTTPWSIAFNPLNKIQLPIIVNNEYPIGRILYLFKDILSGKKKYEFICTPPIKPEGGELFIYKCSSTKDKDYRSDQYRWLCKGDNKAKNNPVLKTYYEIQITTGKTRSSSKEFRRHIYQIKNTEDNIQPIVIIHYLGSKRAAIDLPHGNTKSSRPFLGTMASTKEIIKSQLRSKDGPQETYKTVCDTVKDNINNKSVVFEDIEMVACPRNTKQVKNFKYNELNKLAVS
;
A
#
# COMPACT_ATOMS: atom_id res chain seq x y z
N LEU A 1 -11.75 -20.18 12.83
CA LEU A 1 -11.63 -21.36 11.95
C LEU A 1 -12.81 -21.50 10.95
N THR A 2 -13.55 -20.43 10.60
CA THR A 2 -14.77 -20.57 9.76
C THR A 2 -15.10 -19.40 8.81
N LYS A 3 -14.18 -18.47 8.51
CA LYS A 3 -14.48 -17.38 7.55
C LYS A 3 -13.26 -17.00 6.73
N HIS A 4 -12.91 -17.79 5.71
CA HIS A 4 -12.07 -17.35 4.60
C HIS A 4 -12.24 -18.28 3.38
N GLU A 5 -13.47 -18.40 2.87
CA GLU A 5 -13.72 -18.98 1.54
C GLU A 5 -12.93 -18.24 0.45
N ASP A 6 -12.66 -16.94 0.67
CA ASP A 6 -11.95 -16.10 -0.28
C ASP A 6 -10.48 -16.49 -0.43
N LEU A 7 -9.81 -16.96 0.62
CA LEU A 7 -8.42 -17.43 0.53
C LEU A 7 -8.34 -18.74 -0.27
N LEU A 8 -9.34 -19.61 -0.13
CA LEU A 8 -9.44 -20.83 -0.92
C LEU A 8 -9.72 -20.50 -2.40
N LYS A 9 -10.54 -19.49 -2.68
CA LYS A 9 -10.78 -18.97 -4.04
C LYS A 9 -9.54 -18.32 -4.64
N ILE A 10 -8.82 -17.50 -3.88
CA ILE A 10 -7.57 -16.86 -4.30
C ILE A 10 -6.52 -17.92 -4.60
N VAL A 11 -6.31 -18.90 -3.72
CA VAL A 11 -5.37 -20.01 -3.96
C VAL A 11 -5.76 -20.83 -5.19
N LYS A 12 -7.06 -21.11 -5.40
CA LYS A 12 -7.54 -21.77 -6.63
C LYS A 12 -7.25 -20.95 -7.89
N HIS A 13 -7.41 -19.63 -7.82
CA HIS A 13 -7.18 -18.72 -8.95
C HIS A 13 -5.68 -18.58 -9.27
N GLU A 14 -4.84 -18.40 -8.24
CA GLU A 14 -3.39 -18.29 -8.36
C GLU A 14 -2.72 -19.59 -8.84
N ILE A 15 -3.21 -20.76 -8.40
CA ILE A 15 -2.74 -22.07 -8.90
C ILE A 15 -3.18 -22.30 -10.36
N ALA A 16 -4.34 -21.78 -10.77
CA ALA A 16 -4.80 -21.84 -12.16
C ALA A 16 -3.95 -20.94 -13.09
N LEU A 17 -3.42 -19.83 -12.57
CA LEU A 17 -2.50 -18.93 -13.30
C LEU A 17 -1.06 -19.48 -13.38
N PHE A 18 -0.68 -20.43 -12.51
CA PHE A 18 0.69 -20.94 -12.39
C PHE A 18 1.08 -22.03 -13.42
N ASN A 19 0.17 -22.56 -14.25
CA ASN A 19 0.51 -23.66 -15.17
C ASN A 19 -0.15 -23.51 -16.53
N ILE A 20 0.62 -23.06 -17.52
CA ILE A 20 0.15 -22.89 -18.89
C ILE A 20 0.72 -24.00 -19.78
N ALA A 21 -0.04 -25.10 -19.88
CA ALA A 21 -0.03 -26.10 -20.98
C ALA A 21 -1.05 -27.23 -20.73
N CYS A 22 -1.53 -27.38 -19.50
CA CYS A 22 -2.55 -28.36 -19.19
C CYS A 22 -3.63 -27.65 -18.35
N VAL A 23 -4.90 -27.83 -18.71
CA VAL A 23 -6.04 -27.43 -17.84
C VAL A 23 -6.04 -28.38 -16.66
N TRP A 24 -5.95 -27.86 -15.42
CA TRP A 24 -5.85 -28.70 -14.22
C TRP A 24 -7.11 -28.55 -13.38
N LYS A 25 -7.59 -29.68 -12.87
CA LYS A 25 -8.54 -29.71 -11.77
C LYS A 25 -7.79 -30.09 -10.50
N SER A 26 -7.79 -29.19 -9.51
CA SER A 26 -7.21 -29.45 -8.19
C SER A 26 -8.30 -29.88 -7.20
N GLU A 27 -8.08 -31.03 -6.59
CA GLU A 27 -8.92 -31.53 -5.50
C GLU A 27 -8.10 -31.50 -4.21
N PHE A 28 -8.62 -30.79 -3.21
CA PHE A 28 -7.98 -30.64 -1.91
C PHE A 28 -8.59 -31.67 -0.96
N LEU A 29 -7.76 -32.55 -0.42
CA LEU A 29 -8.15 -33.45 0.67
C LEU A 29 -7.69 -32.81 1.99
N ASP A 30 -8.65 -32.44 2.82
CA ASP A 30 -8.36 -31.83 4.13
C ASP A 30 -7.98 -32.92 5.13
N GLN A 31 -6.68 -33.03 5.43
CA GLN A 31 -6.13 -34.01 6.37
C GLN A 31 -5.29 -33.34 7.46
N GLY A 32 -5.87 -32.34 8.14
CA GLY A 32 -5.23 -31.70 9.31
C GLY A 32 -4.41 -30.45 8.97
N LYS A 33 -3.16 -30.36 9.49
CA LYS A 33 -2.31 -29.15 9.31
C LYS A 33 -1.75 -28.99 7.89
N ASN A 34 -1.58 -30.10 7.17
CA ASN A 34 -1.07 -30.13 5.81
C ASN A 34 -2.23 -30.41 4.86
N LYS A 35 -2.30 -29.70 3.73
CA LYS A 35 -3.30 -29.98 2.70
C LYS A 35 -2.66 -30.81 1.59
N ILE A 36 -3.23 -31.98 1.34
CA ILE A 36 -2.84 -32.79 0.18
C ILE A 36 -3.61 -32.24 -1.01
N MET A 37 -2.87 -31.84 -2.04
CA MET A 37 -3.43 -31.41 -3.31
C MET A 37 -3.23 -32.54 -4.31
N THR A 38 -4.32 -33.00 -4.92
CA THR A 38 -4.25 -33.83 -6.11
C THR A 38 -4.48 -32.94 -7.31
N ILE A 39 -3.54 -33.00 -8.25
CA ILE A 39 -3.58 -32.31 -9.53
C ILE A 39 -3.97 -33.34 -10.57
N THR A 40 -5.00 -33.05 -11.36
CA THR A 40 -5.36 -33.84 -12.54
C THR A 40 -5.06 -33.05 -13.81
N TYR A 41 -4.37 -33.66 -14.77
CA TYR A 41 -4.00 -33.03 -16.04
C TYR A 41 -5.07 -33.33 -17.11
N GLU A 42 -5.98 -32.39 -17.39
CA GLU A 42 -7.13 -32.66 -18.27
C GLU A 42 -6.75 -32.73 -19.77
N ASN A 43 -5.62 -32.15 -20.16
CA ASN A 43 -5.13 -32.18 -21.55
C ASN A 43 -4.09 -33.27 -21.82
N CYS A 44 -3.75 -34.08 -20.81
CA CYS A 44 -2.89 -35.23 -21.04
C CYS A 44 -3.74 -36.35 -21.66
N LYS A 45 -3.40 -36.83 -22.86
CA LYS A 45 -4.09 -37.97 -23.49
C LYS A 45 -3.94 -39.29 -22.71
N LEU A 46 -3.21 -39.28 -21.60
CA LEU A 46 -3.02 -40.41 -20.70
C LEU A 46 -4.15 -40.45 -19.66
N GLN A 47 -4.86 -41.58 -19.62
CA GLN A 47 -5.80 -41.87 -18.53
C GLN A 47 -5.08 -41.82 -17.17
N ASP A 48 -5.71 -41.19 -16.18
CA ASP A 48 -5.23 -41.07 -14.80
C ASP A 48 -3.89 -40.36 -14.61
N CYS A 49 -3.51 -39.46 -15.53
CA CYS A 49 -2.39 -38.56 -15.28
C CYS A 49 -2.71 -37.63 -14.10
N LYS A 50 -2.14 -37.93 -12.94
CA LYS A 50 -2.31 -37.18 -11.69
C LYS A 50 -0.96 -36.98 -11.02
N SER A 51 -0.76 -35.78 -10.51
CA SER A 51 0.35 -35.46 -9.63
C SER A 51 -0.19 -35.26 -8.22
N ARG A 52 0.56 -35.78 -7.24
CA ARG A 52 0.28 -35.47 -5.85
C ARG A 52 1.26 -34.39 -5.41
N GLY A 53 0.73 -33.38 -4.74
CA GLY A 53 1.50 -32.36 -4.10
C GLY A 53 1.10 -32.19 -2.64
N THR A 54 2.03 -31.70 -1.85
CA THR A 54 1.76 -31.23 -0.50
C THR A 54 1.78 -29.71 -0.49
N ILE A 55 0.81 -29.13 0.21
CA ILE A 55 0.78 -27.70 0.48
C ILE A 55 0.98 -27.51 1.97
N ASP A 56 2.10 -26.89 2.31
CA ASP A 56 2.41 -26.47 3.66
C ASP A 56 2.14 -24.97 3.79
N ILE A 57 1.27 -24.62 4.73
CA ILE A 57 0.84 -23.24 4.96
C ILE A 57 1.50 -22.74 6.23
N HIS A 58 2.57 -21.96 6.09
CA HIS A 58 3.25 -21.33 7.20
C HIS A 58 2.61 -19.97 7.49
N ARG A 59 1.95 -19.86 8.65
CA ARG A 59 1.33 -18.61 9.10
C ARG A 59 2.29 -17.85 10.01
N HIS A 60 2.58 -16.61 9.63
CA HIS A 60 3.26 -15.63 10.46
C HIS A 60 2.27 -14.54 10.87
N GLU A 61 2.71 -13.60 11.72
CA GLU A 61 1.83 -12.53 12.23
C GLU A 61 1.27 -11.62 11.10
N ASP A 62 2.05 -11.41 10.04
CA ASP A 62 1.76 -10.46 8.96
C ASP A 62 1.74 -11.09 7.54
N MET A 63 2.16 -12.34 7.40
CA MET A 63 2.28 -13.03 6.12
C MET A 63 1.86 -14.51 6.21
N VAL A 64 1.44 -15.07 5.08
CA VAL A 64 1.32 -16.54 4.94
C VAL A 64 2.22 -16.97 3.80
N ILE A 65 3.15 -17.86 4.11
CA ILE A 65 3.98 -18.52 3.10
C ILE A 65 3.26 -19.80 2.74
N ILE A 66 2.94 -19.96 1.46
CA ILE A 66 2.42 -21.22 0.94
C ILE A 66 3.59 -21.91 0.24
N ASP A 67 4.04 -23.00 0.84
CA ASP A 67 5.02 -23.90 0.25
C ASP A 67 4.26 -24.98 -0.49
N ILE A 68 4.40 -25.00 -1.81
CA ILE A 68 3.79 -26.02 -2.67
C ILE A 68 4.91 -26.93 -3.17
N LEU A 69 4.84 -28.20 -2.81
CA LEU A 69 5.70 -29.25 -3.33
C LEU A 69 4.83 -30.13 -4.24
N ILE A 70 5.18 -30.22 -5.52
CA ILE A 70 4.45 -31.05 -6.49
C ILE A 70 5.43 -32.08 -7.05
N THR A 71 5.08 -33.36 -6.95
CA THR A 71 5.81 -34.41 -7.66
C THR A 71 5.23 -34.54 -9.05
N ILE A 72 5.99 -34.12 -10.07
CA ILE A 72 5.60 -34.24 -11.47
C ILE A 72 6.16 -35.57 -12.01
N PRO A 73 5.34 -36.47 -12.57
CA PRO A 73 5.82 -37.69 -13.19
C PRO A 73 6.78 -37.43 -14.36
N ASP A 74 7.86 -38.22 -14.40
CA ASP A 74 8.95 -38.07 -15.38
C ASP A 74 8.47 -38.08 -16.84
N TYR A 75 7.39 -38.81 -17.15
CA TYR A 75 6.87 -38.94 -18.51
C TYR A 75 6.25 -37.64 -19.07
N LEU A 76 5.91 -36.67 -18.22
CA LEU A 76 5.41 -35.36 -18.67
C LEU A 76 6.52 -34.44 -19.20
N PHE A 77 7.80 -34.72 -18.92
CA PHE A 77 8.93 -33.93 -19.40
C PHE A 77 9.36 -34.28 -20.83
N PHE A 78 8.88 -35.41 -21.37
CA PHE A 78 9.27 -35.91 -22.69
C PHE A 78 8.23 -35.61 -23.78
N MET A 79 7.20 -34.81 -23.49
CA MET A 79 6.21 -34.42 -24.48
C MET A 79 6.77 -33.32 -25.39
N LYS A 80 6.90 -33.65 -26.68
CA LYS A 80 7.42 -32.79 -27.75
C LYS A 80 6.66 -31.46 -27.89
N ASP A 81 5.40 -31.45 -27.44
CA ASP A 81 4.45 -30.34 -27.59
C ASP A 81 4.62 -29.24 -26.53
N HIS A 82 5.43 -29.44 -25.49
CA HIS A 82 5.60 -28.45 -24.43
C HIS A 82 6.35 -27.19 -24.88
N GLN A 83 7.33 -27.32 -25.78
CA GLN A 83 8.10 -26.17 -26.25
C GLN A 83 7.25 -25.25 -27.13
N ASP A 84 6.45 -25.81 -28.02
CA ASP A 84 5.56 -25.06 -28.91
C ASP A 84 4.49 -24.28 -28.11
N ILE A 85 3.96 -24.89 -27.05
CA ILE A 85 3.01 -24.24 -26.14
C ILE A 85 3.70 -23.08 -25.39
N LEU A 86 4.89 -23.30 -24.82
CA LEU A 86 5.65 -22.25 -24.13
C LEU A 86 5.98 -21.07 -25.05
N ASP A 87 6.31 -21.34 -26.31
CA ASP A 87 6.60 -20.32 -27.32
C ASP A 87 5.33 -19.55 -27.74
N GLU A 88 4.18 -20.19 -27.85
CA GLU A 88 2.89 -19.54 -28.14
C GLU A 88 2.47 -18.57 -27.01
N ILE A 89 2.70 -18.98 -25.75
CA ILE A 89 2.35 -18.21 -24.56
C ILE A 89 3.28 -17.02 -24.35
N SER A 90 4.59 -17.19 -24.59
CA SER A 90 5.57 -16.09 -24.54
C SER A 90 5.24 -14.97 -25.53
N ASN A 91 4.45 -15.27 -26.57
CA ASN A 91 4.07 -14.34 -27.62
C ASN A 91 2.64 -13.77 -27.44
N SER A 92 1.89 -14.24 -26.43
CA SER A 92 0.55 -13.75 -26.14
C SER A 92 0.57 -12.42 -25.37
N LYS A 93 -0.09 -11.39 -25.93
CA LYS A 93 -0.19 -10.04 -25.33
C LYS A 93 -1.26 -9.90 -24.23
N GLU A 94 -2.05 -10.95 -23.98
CA GLU A 94 -3.21 -10.89 -23.07
C GLU A 94 -2.90 -11.28 -21.62
N ILE A 95 -1.71 -11.82 -21.35
CA ILE A 95 -1.30 -12.19 -20.00
C ILE A 95 -0.69 -10.95 -19.33
N ASN A 96 -1.52 -10.17 -18.64
CA ASN A 96 -1.09 -9.04 -17.83
C ASN A 96 -0.60 -9.54 -16.46
N PRO A 97 0.72 -9.60 -16.18
CA PRO A 97 1.22 -10.17 -14.96
C PRO A 97 1.27 -9.09 -13.89
N GLN A 98 0.38 -9.16 -12.90
CA GLN A 98 0.68 -8.65 -11.55
C GLN A 98 1.67 -9.58 -10.80
N LEU A 99 2.54 -10.29 -11.53
CA LEU A 99 3.43 -11.35 -11.08
C LEU A 99 4.86 -10.86 -10.79
N GLU A 100 5.07 -9.57 -10.48
CA GLU A 100 6.40 -9.00 -10.23
C GLU A 100 7.20 -9.65 -9.06
N ASN A 101 6.62 -10.59 -8.30
CA ASN A 101 7.31 -11.29 -7.20
C ASN A 101 7.44 -12.81 -7.40
N LEU A 102 7.07 -13.34 -8.56
CA LEU A 102 7.24 -14.75 -8.85
C LEU A 102 8.60 -14.97 -9.53
N ILE A 103 9.66 -15.18 -8.73
CA ILE A 103 10.94 -15.64 -9.27
C ILE A 103 10.86 -17.16 -9.42
N LEU A 104 10.50 -17.61 -10.62
CA LEU A 104 10.55 -19.02 -10.99
C LEU A 104 11.95 -19.34 -11.54
N CYS A 105 12.86 -19.79 -10.69
CA CYS A 105 14.15 -20.32 -11.13
C CYS A 105 14.03 -21.84 -11.36
N THR A 106 13.36 -22.26 -12.43
CA THR A 106 13.43 -23.65 -12.86
C THR A 106 13.65 -23.71 -14.36
N THR A 107 14.85 -24.10 -14.77
CA THR A 107 15.06 -24.57 -16.14
C THR A 107 14.50 -25.99 -16.25
N PRO A 108 14.03 -26.45 -17.43
CA PRO A 108 13.55 -27.83 -17.62
C PRO A 108 14.54 -28.89 -17.09
N TRP A 109 15.84 -28.59 -17.15
CA TRP A 109 16.91 -29.44 -16.66
C TRP A 109 16.98 -29.51 -15.12
N SER A 110 16.72 -28.41 -14.41
CA SER A 110 16.72 -28.42 -12.93
C SER A 110 15.64 -29.32 -12.32
N ILE A 111 14.56 -29.62 -13.07
CA ILE A 111 13.48 -30.49 -12.62
C ILE A 111 13.84 -31.97 -12.78
N ALA A 112 14.56 -32.34 -13.85
CA ALA A 112 14.98 -33.72 -14.10
C ALA A 112 16.06 -34.22 -13.11
N PHE A 113 16.88 -33.31 -12.55
CA PHE A 113 17.98 -33.67 -11.64
C PHE A 113 17.70 -33.35 -10.16
N ASN A 114 16.58 -32.70 -9.85
CA ASN A 114 16.19 -32.39 -8.48
C ASN A 114 14.64 -32.55 -8.31
N PRO A 115 14.14 -33.77 -8.04
CA PRO A 115 12.71 -34.09 -8.05
C PRO A 115 11.89 -33.43 -6.93
N LEU A 116 12.52 -32.62 -6.08
CA LEU A 116 11.88 -31.88 -4.99
C LEU A 116 11.97 -30.37 -5.25
N ASN A 117 11.22 -29.90 -6.24
CA ASN A 117 11.08 -28.45 -6.45
C ASN A 117 10.08 -27.88 -5.44
N LYS A 118 10.62 -27.18 -4.45
CA LYS A 118 9.85 -26.43 -3.48
C LYS A 118 9.54 -25.05 -4.06
N ILE A 119 8.28 -24.80 -4.40
CA ILE A 119 7.82 -23.49 -4.82
C ILE A 119 7.31 -22.75 -3.59
N GLN A 120 7.93 -21.62 -3.27
CA GLN A 120 7.48 -20.76 -2.17
C GLN A 120 6.71 -19.57 -2.76
N LEU A 121 5.41 -19.52 -2.47
CA LEU A 121 4.55 -18.40 -2.83
C LEU A 121 4.31 -17.55 -1.57
N PRO A 122 4.93 -16.36 -1.44
CA PRO A 122 4.57 -15.44 -0.38
C PRO A 122 3.20 -14.84 -0.70
N ILE A 123 2.16 -15.28 0.00
CA ILE A 123 0.84 -14.65 -0.08
C ILE A 123 0.78 -13.54 0.96
N ILE A 124 0.63 -12.31 0.49
CA ILE A 124 0.43 -11.15 1.36
C ILE A 124 -1.01 -11.20 1.88
N VAL A 125 -1.22 -11.81 3.04
CA VAL A 125 -2.56 -12.08 3.58
C VAL A 125 -3.28 -10.85 4.10
N ASN A 126 -2.55 -9.75 4.35
CA ASN A 126 -3.11 -8.53 4.91
C ASN A 126 -2.93 -7.30 4.01
N ASN A 127 -2.59 -7.48 2.73
CA ASN A 127 -2.09 -6.44 1.82
C ASN A 127 -0.89 -5.66 2.38
N GLU A 128 -0.28 -6.08 3.49
CA GLU A 128 0.80 -5.36 4.15
C GLU A 128 2.16 -5.71 3.54
N TYR A 129 2.82 -4.72 2.93
CA TYR A 129 4.15 -4.90 2.37
C TYR A 129 5.15 -5.13 3.51
N PRO A 130 5.92 -6.24 3.49
CA PRO A 130 6.96 -6.49 4.46
C PRO A 130 7.97 -5.33 4.48
N ILE A 131 8.52 -5.02 5.66
CA ILE A 131 9.47 -3.91 5.80
C ILE A 131 10.70 -4.06 4.90
N GLY A 132 11.15 -5.30 4.65
CA GLY A 132 12.22 -5.61 3.72
C GLY A 132 11.92 -5.18 2.28
N ARG A 133 10.67 -5.32 1.84
CA ARG A 133 10.22 -4.89 0.51
C ARG A 133 10.16 -3.37 0.40
N ILE A 134 9.71 -2.69 1.45
CA ILE A 134 9.75 -1.22 1.52
C ILE A 134 11.20 -0.70 1.49
N LEU A 135 12.11 -1.36 2.18
CA LEU A 135 13.54 -1.05 2.14
C LEU A 135 14.12 -1.21 0.74
N TYR A 136 13.76 -2.29 0.04
CA TYR A 136 14.17 -2.50 -1.35
C TYR A 136 13.58 -1.43 -2.27
N LEU A 137 12.31 -1.08 -2.10
CA LEU A 137 11.64 -0.01 -2.86
C LEU A 137 12.37 1.33 -2.69
N PHE A 138 12.77 1.69 -1.47
CA PHE A 138 13.60 2.87 -1.24
C PHE A 138 14.95 2.80 -1.96
N LYS A 139 15.65 1.65 -1.93
CA LYS A 139 16.93 1.49 -2.64
C LYS A 139 16.75 1.62 -4.15
N ASP A 140 15.71 1.02 -4.71
CA ASP A 140 15.39 1.11 -6.14
C ASP A 140 15.09 2.56 -6.53
N ILE A 141 14.25 3.26 -5.76
CA ILE A 141 13.94 4.68 -5.98
C ILE A 141 15.21 5.53 -5.95
N LEU A 142 16.04 5.39 -4.91
CA LEU A 142 17.26 6.18 -4.74
C LEU A 142 18.32 5.87 -5.80
N SER A 143 18.35 4.64 -6.31
CA SER A 143 19.29 4.25 -7.37
C SER A 143 18.94 4.85 -8.74
N GLY A 144 17.71 5.34 -8.93
CA GLY A 144 17.22 5.85 -10.22
C GLY A 144 17.11 4.79 -11.33
N LYS A 145 17.34 3.50 -11.02
CA LYS A 145 17.32 2.41 -12.02
C LYS A 145 15.94 2.14 -12.59
N LYS A 146 14.90 2.37 -11.78
CA LYS A 146 13.50 2.23 -12.18
C LYS A 146 12.80 3.58 -12.09
N LYS A 147 11.94 3.85 -13.05
CA LYS A 147 11.06 5.02 -13.04
C LYS A 147 9.84 4.69 -12.20
N TYR A 148 9.66 5.43 -11.11
CA TYR A 148 8.46 5.38 -10.29
C TYR A 148 7.63 6.63 -10.50
N GLU A 149 6.31 6.49 -10.40
CA GLU A 149 5.42 7.64 -10.35
C GLU A 149 5.48 8.27 -8.95
N PHE A 150 5.67 9.59 -8.92
CA PHE A 150 5.71 10.36 -7.68
C PHE A 150 4.51 11.28 -7.61
N ILE A 151 3.86 11.32 -6.45
CA ILE A 151 2.84 12.32 -6.15
C ILE A 151 3.45 13.46 -5.34
N CYS A 152 2.96 14.68 -5.60
CA CYS A 152 3.38 15.93 -4.93
C CYS A 152 2.20 16.63 -4.25
N THR A 153 1.11 15.89 -4.07
CA THR A 153 -0.16 16.25 -3.42
C THR A 153 -0.60 15.06 -2.59
N PRO A 154 -1.29 15.26 -1.46
CA PRO A 154 -1.79 14.13 -0.67
C PRO A 154 -2.79 13.29 -1.47
N PRO A 155 -2.78 11.96 -1.31
CA PRO A 155 -3.84 11.10 -1.84
C PRO A 155 -5.21 11.52 -1.33
N ILE A 156 -6.25 11.40 -2.15
CA ILE A 156 -7.61 11.86 -1.80
C ILE A 156 -8.48 10.64 -1.52
N LYS A 157 -8.86 10.43 -0.25
CA LYS A 157 -9.66 9.28 0.18
C LYS A 157 -9.20 7.93 -0.42
N PRO A 158 -7.91 7.59 -0.31
CA PRO A 158 -7.37 6.35 -0.86
C PRO A 158 -8.07 5.09 -0.33
N GLU A 159 -8.02 4.04 -1.13
CA GLU A 159 -8.51 2.69 -0.83
C GLU A 159 -7.47 1.88 -0.06
N GLY A 160 -7.92 0.82 0.62
CA GLY A 160 -6.99 -0.15 1.20
C GLY A 160 -6.31 -0.98 0.13
N GLY A 161 -5.01 -1.21 0.30
CA GLY A 161 -4.12 -1.84 -0.69
C GLY A 161 -3.33 -0.83 -1.52
N GLU A 162 -3.71 0.45 -1.54
CA GLU A 162 -3.01 1.47 -2.31
C GLU A 162 -1.69 1.90 -1.65
N LEU A 163 -0.66 2.04 -2.48
CA LEU A 163 0.69 2.45 -2.08
C LEU A 163 1.14 3.62 -2.94
N PHE A 164 1.56 4.71 -2.29
CA PHE A 164 1.98 5.94 -2.95
C PHE A 164 3.41 6.30 -2.57
N ILE A 165 4.16 6.84 -3.53
CA ILE A 165 5.47 7.44 -3.31
C ILE A 165 5.30 8.96 -3.38
N TYR A 166 5.37 9.60 -2.22
CA TYR A 166 5.23 11.04 -2.08
C TYR A 166 6.60 11.72 -2.06
N LYS A 167 6.79 12.69 -2.96
CA LYS A 167 8.00 13.52 -3.03
C LYS A 167 7.81 14.79 -2.21
N CYS A 168 8.51 14.90 -1.08
CA CYS A 168 8.41 16.09 -0.25
C CYS A 168 9.08 17.29 -0.90
N SER A 169 8.41 18.45 -0.81
CA SER A 169 8.97 19.75 -1.22
C SER A 169 10.10 20.23 -0.30
N SER A 170 10.08 19.81 0.96
CA SER A 170 11.09 20.14 1.98
C SER A 170 11.09 19.12 3.11
N THR A 171 12.07 19.18 4.02
CA THR A 171 12.12 18.35 5.23
C THR A 171 10.97 18.61 6.20
N LYS A 172 10.31 19.77 6.10
CA LYS A 172 9.16 20.15 6.91
C LYS A 172 7.82 19.81 6.26
N ASP A 173 7.83 19.37 5.00
CA ASP A 173 6.63 18.98 4.27
C ASP A 173 5.94 17.80 4.98
N LYS A 174 4.67 18.00 5.29
CA LYS A 174 3.79 17.01 5.92
C LYS A 174 2.43 17.00 5.25
N ASP A 175 2.31 17.54 4.04
CA ASP A 175 1.03 17.68 3.34
C ASP A 175 0.45 16.33 2.98
N TYR A 176 1.29 15.33 2.71
CA TYR A 176 0.94 13.92 2.54
C TYR A 176 0.04 13.34 3.64
N ARG A 177 -0.03 13.98 4.82
CA ARG A 177 -0.91 13.56 5.93
C ARG A 177 -2.36 13.99 5.76
N SER A 178 -2.65 14.90 4.83
CA SER A 178 -3.94 15.55 4.63
C SER A 178 -4.78 14.81 3.60
N ASP A 179 -4.89 13.49 3.77
CA ASP A 179 -5.51 12.54 2.84
C ASP A 179 -7.05 12.44 2.97
N GLN A 180 -7.66 13.46 3.59
CA GLN A 180 -9.07 13.56 3.93
C GLN A 180 -9.61 12.50 4.92
N TYR A 181 -8.73 11.70 5.52
CA TYR A 181 -9.10 10.84 6.64
C TYR A 181 -8.60 11.41 7.97
N ARG A 182 -9.16 10.90 9.06
CA ARG A 182 -8.74 11.26 10.42
C ARG A 182 -8.01 10.09 11.05
N TRP A 183 -6.73 10.28 11.31
CA TRP A 183 -5.86 9.22 11.80
C TRP A 183 -5.44 9.45 13.26
N LEU A 184 -5.37 8.37 14.04
CA LEU A 184 -4.68 8.34 15.33
C LEU A 184 -3.33 7.67 15.16
N CYS A 185 -2.25 8.36 15.53
CA CYS A 185 -0.91 7.80 15.56
C CYS A 185 -0.83 6.73 16.67
N LYS A 186 -0.31 5.55 16.35
CA LYS A 186 -0.12 4.43 17.27
C LYS A 186 1.34 4.19 17.63
N GLY A 187 2.20 5.15 17.28
CA GLY A 187 3.63 5.08 17.50
C GLY A 187 4.38 4.76 16.21
N ASP A 188 5.64 4.44 16.38
CA ASP A 188 6.61 4.22 15.33
C ASP A 188 7.59 3.09 15.71
N ASN A 189 8.19 2.43 14.73
CA ASN A 189 9.19 1.40 14.97
C ASN A 189 10.59 2.02 15.18
N LYS A 190 10.81 2.62 16.35
CA LYS A 190 12.12 3.25 16.68
C LYS A 190 13.28 2.27 16.90
N ALA A 191 13.23 1.06 16.35
CA ALA A 191 14.36 0.13 16.40
C ALA A 191 15.63 0.83 15.89
N LYS A 192 16.67 0.90 16.74
CA LYS A 192 17.90 1.70 16.48
C LYS A 192 18.54 1.35 15.14
N ASN A 193 18.49 0.07 14.75
CA ASN A 193 19.22 -0.46 13.59
C ASN A 193 18.41 -0.48 12.29
N ASN A 194 17.14 -0.06 12.29
CA ASN A 194 16.35 -0.03 11.05
C ASN A 194 16.56 1.32 10.33
N PRO A 195 17.07 1.34 9.08
CA PRO A 195 17.24 2.58 8.33
C PRO A 195 15.90 3.19 7.87
N VAL A 196 14.79 2.47 7.98
CA VAL A 196 13.45 2.99 7.70
C VAL A 196 12.65 3.15 8.99
N LEU A 197 12.12 4.36 9.18
CA LEU A 197 11.12 4.68 10.18
C LEU A 197 9.73 4.44 9.60
N LYS A 198 8.99 3.52 10.20
CA LYS A 198 7.58 3.22 9.96
C LYS A 198 6.75 3.82 11.09
N THR A 199 5.85 4.71 10.74
CA THR A 199 4.85 5.27 11.65
C THR A 199 3.49 4.60 11.39
N TYR A 200 2.83 4.17 12.45
CA TYR A 200 1.57 3.44 12.39
C TYR A 200 0.40 4.37 12.69
N TYR A 201 -0.63 4.29 11.85
CA TYR A 201 -1.88 5.03 12.04
C TYR A 201 -3.07 4.10 11.93
N GLU A 202 -4.06 4.32 12.78
CA GLU A 202 -5.38 3.68 12.72
C GLU A 202 -6.46 4.74 12.48
N ILE A 203 -7.51 4.39 11.75
CA ILE A 203 -8.59 5.32 11.44
C ILE A 203 -9.34 5.71 12.71
N GLN A 204 -9.57 7.01 12.93
CA GLN A 204 -10.30 7.53 14.07
C GLN A 204 -11.81 7.30 13.88
N ILE A 205 -12.48 6.69 14.87
CA ILE A 205 -13.92 6.35 14.80
C ILE A 205 -14.77 7.09 15.84
N THR A 206 -14.17 7.90 16.72
CA THR A 206 -14.92 8.73 17.68
C THR A 206 -14.30 10.10 17.87
N THR A 207 -15.14 11.09 18.22
CA THR A 207 -14.73 12.45 18.61
C THR A 207 -14.74 12.63 20.13
N GLY A 208 -14.11 13.71 20.60
CA GLY A 208 -14.18 14.13 22.01
C GLY A 208 -12.86 13.96 22.76
N LYS A 209 -12.96 13.91 24.09
CA LYS A 209 -11.82 13.74 25.00
C LYS A 209 -11.18 12.37 24.86
N THR A 210 -12.01 11.33 24.79
CA THR A 210 -11.57 9.94 24.60
C THR A 210 -11.72 9.57 23.13
N ARG A 211 -10.61 9.57 22.40
CA ARG A 211 -10.59 9.20 20.98
C ARG A 211 -10.29 7.72 20.86
N SER A 212 -11.11 7.01 20.08
CA SER A 212 -10.88 5.62 19.69
C SER A 212 -10.60 5.52 18.19
N SER A 213 -10.01 4.39 17.80
CA SER A 213 -9.68 4.06 16.42
C SER A 213 -10.03 2.61 16.09
N SER A 214 -10.10 2.31 14.80
CA SER A 214 -10.30 0.95 14.28
C SER A 214 -9.05 0.46 13.55
N LYS A 215 -8.74 -0.83 13.69
CA LYS A 215 -7.71 -1.54 12.93
C LYS A 215 -8.18 -1.99 11.55
N GLU A 216 -9.48 -1.87 11.27
CA GLU A 216 -10.07 -2.23 9.97
C GLU A 216 -9.59 -1.35 8.83
N PHE A 217 -9.13 -0.13 9.13
CA PHE A 217 -8.46 0.73 8.16
C PHE A 217 -7.23 1.39 8.80
N ARG A 218 -6.07 1.13 8.21
CA ARG A 218 -4.76 1.53 8.73
C ARG A 218 -4.00 2.29 7.66
N ARG A 219 -3.11 3.16 8.09
CA ARG A 219 -2.15 3.85 7.24
C ARG A 219 -0.76 3.69 7.83
N HIS A 220 0.17 3.20 7.01
CA HIS A 220 1.58 3.17 7.36
C HIS A 220 2.32 4.25 6.57
N ILE A 221 3.19 4.97 7.26
CA ILE A 221 4.05 5.99 6.66
C ILE A 221 5.49 5.54 6.88
N TYR A 222 6.21 5.38 5.78
CA TYR A 222 7.61 4.96 5.80
C TYR A 222 8.49 6.11 5.34
N GLN A 223 9.57 6.34 6.09
CA GLN A 223 10.56 7.38 5.80
C GLN A 223 11.94 6.78 6.03
N ILE A 224 12.91 7.10 5.18
CA ILE A 224 14.31 6.80 5.48
C ILE A 224 14.72 7.70 6.64
N LYS A 225 15.41 7.13 7.64
CA LYS A 225 16.08 7.93 8.67
C LYS A 225 17.23 8.65 7.99
N ASN A 226 17.02 9.93 7.66
CA ASN A 226 18.06 10.74 7.04
C ASN A 226 19.32 10.72 7.92
N THR A 227 20.43 10.27 7.34
CA THR A 227 21.78 10.52 7.86
C THR A 227 22.41 11.75 7.22
N GLU A 228 21.83 12.27 6.14
CA GLU A 228 22.37 13.41 5.38
C GLU A 228 21.26 14.44 5.08
N ASP A 229 21.50 15.70 5.43
CA ASP A 229 20.50 16.79 5.38
C ASP A 229 20.12 17.25 3.96
N ASN A 230 20.80 16.76 2.92
CA ASN A 230 20.71 17.30 1.56
C ASN A 230 19.77 16.54 0.62
N ILE A 231 19.20 15.40 1.03
CA ILE A 231 18.29 14.62 0.18
C ILE A 231 16.84 15.06 0.46
N GLN A 232 16.12 15.49 -0.58
CA GLN A 232 14.68 15.73 -0.50
C GLN A 232 13.99 14.48 0.07
N PRO A 233 13.22 14.60 1.17
CA PRO A 233 12.66 13.42 1.80
C PRO A 233 11.65 12.75 0.87
N ILE A 234 11.77 11.44 0.72
CA ILE A 234 10.77 10.61 0.05
C ILE A 234 9.97 9.90 1.14
N VAL A 235 8.65 9.88 0.98
CA VAL A 235 7.73 9.24 1.91
C VAL A 235 6.94 8.19 1.15
N ILE A 236 6.95 6.96 1.64
CA ILE A 236 6.05 5.92 1.12
C ILE A 236 4.84 5.85 2.03
N ILE A 237 3.64 5.92 1.45
CA ILE A 237 2.37 5.88 2.17
C ILE A 237 1.64 4.62 1.73
N HIS A 238 1.18 3.84 2.69
CA HIS A 238 0.52 2.58 2.40
C HIS A 238 -0.78 2.47 3.20
N TYR A 239 -1.89 2.32 2.49
CA TYR A 239 -3.22 2.19 3.06
C TYR A 239 -3.61 0.72 3.12
N LEU A 240 -4.19 0.29 4.23
CA LEU A 240 -4.46 -1.12 4.52
C LEU A 240 -5.87 -1.30 5.06
N GLY A 241 -6.50 -2.41 4.71
CA GLY A 241 -7.84 -2.77 5.20
C GLY A 241 -8.96 -2.17 4.32
N SER A 242 -10.06 -1.72 4.92
CA SER A 242 -11.23 -1.23 4.17
C SER A 242 -11.58 0.21 4.54
N LYS A 243 -11.66 1.10 3.53
CA LYS A 243 -12.08 2.49 3.74
C LYS A 243 -13.47 2.63 4.36
N ARG A 244 -14.30 1.58 4.32
CA ARG A 244 -15.64 1.56 4.93
C ARG A 244 -15.62 1.78 6.44
N ALA A 245 -14.49 1.51 7.09
CA ALA A 245 -14.31 1.80 8.51
C ALA A 245 -14.08 3.30 8.80
N ALA A 246 -13.78 4.10 7.78
CA ALA A 246 -13.67 5.54 7.92
C ALA A 246 -15.06 6.18 8.02
N ILE A 247 -15.24 6.99 9.06
CA ILE A 247 -16.47 7.76 9.28
C ILE A 247 -16.15 9.25 9.32
N ASP A 248 -17.05 10.04 8.74
CA ASP A 248 -16.95 11.50 8.77
C ASP A 248 -17.27 12.00 10.18
N LEU A 249 -16.22 12.43 10.87
CA LEU A 249 -16.32 12.90 12.24
C LEU A 249 -16.40 14.44 12.30
N PRO A 250 -17.38 15.01 13.02
CA PRO A 250 -17.47 16.45 13.19
C PRO A 250 -16.31 17.00 14.04
N HIS A 251 -16.20 18.32 14.09
CA HIS A 251 -15.28 18.97 15.03
C HIS A 251 -15.78 18.74 16.46
N GLY A 252 -14.90 18.45 17.42
CA GLY A 252 -15.31 18.01 18.77
C GLY A 252 -16.24 18.96 19.55
N ASN A 253 -16.31 20.23 19.14
CA ASN A 253 -17.14 21.27 19.77
C ASN A 253 -18.24 21.83 18.85
N THR A 254 -18.47 21.23 17.67
CA THR A 254 -19.51 21.70 16.74
C THR A 254 -20.73 20.80 16.76
N LYS A 255 -21.91 21.39 16.64
CA LYS A 255 -23.17 20.68 16.38
C LYS A 255 -23.38 20.36 14.90
N SER A 256 -22.53 20.90 14.02
CA SER A 256 -22.60 20.62 12.58
C SER A 256 -22.12 19.21 12.28
N SER A 257 -22.82 18.51 11.38
CA SER A 257 -22.41 17.22 10.81
C SER A 257 -21.25 17.33 9.81
N ARG A 258 -20.76 18.55 9.50
CA ARG A 258 -19.69 18.74 8.52
C ARG A 258 -18.41 18.05 9.00
N PRO A 259 -17.79 17.18 8.16
CA PRO A 259 -16.55 16.51 8.53
C PRO A 259 -15.46 17.52 8.85
N PHE A 260 -14.74 17.27 9.93
CA PHE A 260 -13.58 18.08 10.28
C PHE A 260 -12.31 17.50 9.68
N LEU A 261 -11.87 18.09 8.58
CA LEU A 261 -10.60 17.77 7.93
C LEU A 261 -9.49 18.72 8.40
N GLY A 262 -8.29 18.19 8.51
CA GLY A 262 -7.11 18.96 8.84
C GLY A 262 -6.62 19.73 7.62
N THR A 263 -6.42 21.04 7.78
CA THR A 263 -5.74 21.87 6.77
C THR A 263 -4.28 21.41 6.60
N MET A 264 -3.79 21.40 5.36
CA MET A 264 -2.42 21.08 4.98
C MET A 264 -1.37 21.88 5.77
N ALA A 265 -0.16 21.32 5.88
CA ALA A 265 0.93 21.97 6.60
C ALA A 265 1.44 23.18 5.83
N SER A 266 1.60 23.08 4.51
CA SER A 266 2.01 24.20 3.64
C SER A 266 1.07 25.40 3.78
N THR A 267 -0.25 25.20 3.74
CA THR A 267 -1.24 26.26 3.94
C THR A 267 -1.07 26.97 5.28
N LYS A 268 -0.78 26.22 6.35
CA LYS A 268 -0.50 26.82 7.67
C LYS A 268 0.79 27.66 7.63
N GLU A 269 1.81 27.21 6.90
CA GLU A 269 3.05 27.98 6.72
C GLU A 269 2.82 29.25 5.88
N ILE A 270 1.96 29.23 4.85
CA ILE A 270 1.58 30.44 4.11
C ILE A 270 0.84 31.42 5.02
N ILE A 271 -0.09 30.95 5.86
CA ILE A 271 -0.75 31.82 6.85
C ILE A 271 0.28 32.43 7.82
N LYS A 272 1.26 31.62 8.25
CA LYS A 272 2.33 32.08 9.15
C LYS A 272 3.24 33.13 8.52
N SER A 273 3.63 32.97 7.26
CA SER A 273 4.46 33.97 6.58
C SER A 273 3.74 35.32 6.44
N GLN A 274 2.41 35.29 6.34
CA GLN A 274 1.55 36.47 6.32
C GLN A 274 1.19 37.03 7.71
N LEU A 275 1.80 36.53 8.81
CA LEU A 275 1.61 37.12 10.14
C LEU A 275 2.15 38.54 10.25
N ARG A 276 3.19 38.84 9.46
CA ARG A 276 3.87 40.13 9.47
C ARG A 276 3.16 41.19 8.63
N SER A 277 2.22 40.80 7.76
CA SER A 277 1.44 41.77 7.01
C SER A 277 0.38 42.41 7.90
N LYS A 278 0.04 43.67 7.64
CA LYS A 278 -1.05 44.39 8.33
C LYS A 278 -2.44 43.90 7.90
N ASP A 279 -2.49 42.86 7.07
CA ASP A 279 -3.71 42.38 6.48
C ASP A 279 -4.63 41.74 7.51
N GLY A 280 -5.91 42.10 7.43
CA GLY A 280 -6.96 41.48 8.22
C GLY A 280 -7.16 40.00 7.85
N PRO A 281 -7.86 39.22 8.69
CA PRO A 281 -8.12 37.80 8.42
C PRO A 281 -8.87 37.52 7.10
N GLN A 282 -9.68 38.47 6.62
CA GLN A 282 -10.41 38.36 5.36
C GLN A 282 -9.46 38.39 4.16
N GLU A 283 -8.57 39.39 4.11
CA GLU A 283 -7.58 39.55 3.04
C GLU A 283 -6.62 38.35 3.03
N THR A 284 -6.09 37.98 4.20
CA THR A 284 -5.22 36.78 4.33
C THR A 284 -5.91 35.52 3.84
N TYR A 285 -7.21 35.33 4.17
CA TYR A 285 -7.96 34.17 3.67
C TYR A 285 -8.00 34.15 2.14
N LYS A 286 -8.36 35.27 1.51
CA LYS A 286 -8.44 35.40 0.05
C LYS A 286 -7.09 35.13 -0.59
N THR A 287 -6.03 35.82 -0.15
CA THR A 287 -4.67 35.66 -0.66
C THR A 287 -4.16 34.23 -0.52
N VAL A 288 -4.41 33.57 0.61
CA VAL A 288 -4.01 32.17 0.81
C VAL A 288 -4.75 31.24 -0.15
N CYS A 289 -6.07 31.41 -0.32
CA CYS A 289 -6.84 30.59 -1.25
C CYS A 289 -6.37 30.78 -2.70
N ASP A 290 -6.16 32.03 -3.13
CA ASP A 290 -5.66 32.35 -4.48
C ASP A 290 -4.27 31.74 -4.70
N THR A 291 -3.34 31.93 -3.76
CA THR A 291 -1.98 31.35 -3.82
C THR A 291 -2.02 29.82 -3.91
N VAL A 292 -2.87 29.17 -3.12
CA VAL A 292 -2.98 27.71 -3.11
C VAL A 292 -3.59 27.21 -4.42
N LYS A 293 -4.60 27.90 -4.95
CA LYS A 293 -5.23 27.58 -6.24
C LYS A 293 -4.24 27.69 -7.39
N ASP A 294 -3.47 28.77 -7.46
CA ASP A 294 -2.44 28.96 -8.49
C ASP A 294 -1.36 27.86 -8.41
N ASN A 295 -0.93 27.50 -7.20
CA ASN A 295 0.06 26.44 -6.99
C ASN A 295 -0.46 25.04 -7.38
N ILE A 296 -1.77 24.79 -7.25
CA ILE A 296 -2.39 23.51 -7.59
C ILE A 296 -2.72 23.42 -9.08
N ASN A 297 -3.14 24.51 -9.72
CA ASN A 297 -3.38 24.53 -11.17
C ASN A 297 -2.12 24.20 -11.97
N ASN A 298 -0.94 24.44 -11.40
CA ASN A 298 0.35 24.02 -11.96
C ASN A 298 0.67 22.53 -11.75
N LYS A 299 -0.20 21.77 -11.08
CA LYS A 299 -0.08 20.34 -10.80
C LYS A 299 -1.22 19.59 -11.50
N SER A 300 -1.00 18.31 -11.81
CA SER A 300 -1.99 17.44 -12.46
C SER A 300 -3.18 17.02 -11.56
N VAL A 301 -3.59 17.86 -10.61
CA VAL A 301 -4.62 17.54 -9.61
C VAL A 301 -5.74 18.57 -9.69
N VAL A 302 -6.98 18.07 -9.71
CA VAL A 302 -8.18 18.89 -9.69
C VAL A 302 -8.26 19.61 -8.34
N PHE A 303 -8.29 20.95 -8.37
CA PHE A 303 -8.26 21.78 -7.16
C PHE A 303 -9.44 21.49 -6.25
N GLU A 304 -10.62 21.31 -6.84
CA GLU A 304 -11.89 21.04 -6.18
C GLU A 304 -11.81 19.81 -5.28
N ASP A 305 -11.05 18.79 -5.68
CA ASP A 305 -10.93 17.55 -4.92
C ASP A 305 -10.09 17.73 -3.66
N ILE A 306 -9.15 18.68 -3.62
CA ILE A 306 -8.27 18.93 -2.47
C ILE A 306 -8.55 20.23 -1.72
N GLU A 307 -9.42 21.10 -2.22
CA GLU A 307 -9.72 22.41 -1.65
C GLU A 307 -10.01 22.34 -0.14
N MET A 308 -10.79 21.34 0.29
CA MET A 308 -11.21 21.16 1.68
C MET A 308 -10.04 21.02 2.68
N VAL A 309 -8.88 20.55 2.21
CA VAL A 309 -7.66 20.39 3.00
C VAL A 309 -6.58 21.40 2.59
N ALA A 310 -6.54 21.83 1.34
CA ALA A 310 -5.56 22.77 0.80
C ALA A 310 -5.82 24.21 1.25
N CYS A 311 -7.08 24.61 1.48
CA CYS A 311 -7.43 25.95 1.89
C CYS A 311 -7.76 26.05 3.39
N PRO A 312 -7.63 27.24 4.00
CA PRO A 312 -8.27 27.49 5.27
C PRO A 312 -9.78 27.30 5.11
N ARG A 313 -10.46 26.75 6.12
CA ARG A 313 -11.91 26.49 6.05
C ARG A 313 -12.75 27.77 6.07
N ASN A 314 -12.25 28.80 6.75
CA ASN A 314 -12.89 30.10 6.90
C ASN A 314 -11.92 31.12 7.52
N THR A 315 -12.33 32.38 7.53
CA THR A 315 -11.59 33.49 8.16
C THR A 315 -11.39 33.33 9.67
N LYS A 316 -12.32 32.65 10.38
CA LYS A 316 -12.16 32.34 11.81
C LYS A 316 -10.96 31.42 12.05
N GLN A 317 -10.72 30.45 11.17
CA GLN A 317 -9.53 29.61 11.25
C GLN A 317 -8.24 30.40 11.04
N VAL A 318 -8.23 31.32 10.07
CA VAL A 318 -7.09 32.24 9.85
C VAL A 318 -6.84 33.10 11.09
N LYS A 319 -7.89 33.72 11.65
CA LYS A 319 -7.80 34.51 12.89
C LYS A 319 -7.21 33.70 14.04
N ASN A 320 -7.67 32.46 14.24
CA ASN A 320 -7.17 31.58 15.28
C ASN A 320 -5.70 31.18 15.07
N PHE A 321 -5.28 30.91 13.83
CA PHE A 321 -3.87 30.66 13.53
C PHE A 321 -3.02 31.88 13.83
N LYS A 322 -3.45 33.08 13.39
CA LYS A 322 -2.73 34.33 13.68
C LYS A 322 -2.57 34.57 15.18
N TYR A 323 -3.66 34.44 15.93
CA TYR A 323 -3.66 34.58 17.38
C TYR A 323 -2.70 33.61 18.09
N ASN A 324 -2.77 32.32 17.73
CA ASN A 324 -1.94 31.29 18.37
C ASN A 324 -0.44 31.48 18.08
N GLU A 325 -0.08 31.94 16.89
CA GLU A 325 1.33 32.17 16.53
C GLU A 325 1.87 33.46 17.17
N LEU A 326 1.07 34.53 17.25
CA LEU A 326 1.44 35.74 18.00
C LEU A 326 1.67 35.44 19.49
N ASN A 327 0.81 34.61 20.09
CA ASN A 327 1.00 34.20 21.49
C ASN A 327 2.28 33.39 21.70
N LYS A 328 2.71 32.58 20.72
CA LYS A 328 4.00 31.86 20.82
C LYS A 328 5.18 32.83 20.80
N LEU A 329 5.12 33.86 19.95
CA LEU A 329 6.15 34.89 19.86
C LEU A 329 6.22 35.79 21.10
N ALA A 330 5.11 35.99 21.79
CA ALA A 330 5.07 36.77 23.03
C ALA A 330 5.66 36.01 24.25
N VAL A 331 5.71 34.68 24.18
CA VAL A 331 6.21 33.81 25.26
C VAL A 331 7.68 33.41 25.05
N SER A 332 8.21 33.55 23.82
CA SER A 332 9.60 33.22 23.44
C SER A 332 10.55 34.38 23.65
#